data_AF-A0A919CX05-F1
#
_entry.id   AF-A0A919CX05-F1
#
_cell.length_a   1.000
_cell.length_b   1.000
_cell.length_c   1.000
_cell.angle_alpha   90.00
_cell.angle_beta   90.00
_cell.angle_gamma   90.00
#
_symmetry.space_group_name_H-M   'P 1'
#
loop_
_entity.id
_entity.type
_entity.pdbx_description
1 polymer ?
#
loop_
_entity_poly.entity_id
_entity_poly.type
_entity_poly.pdbx_seq_one_letter_code
_entity_poly.pdbx_strand_id
1 'polypeptide(L)'
;MRTTCTAAAVITRTGEVAARFAPYATHRRGSSGLALDLPGRLLEREFGRGRLIRFEEVDFPPTLTHEPTRRFLTETGLPDDPRLLAQDTDIPLPTLAEHHADDPATELPPRAAHLIHLGTMPGARTPLLDGATGEIHLWSPSQATVHPLNEDISTLAHSLILLHRAIG
;
A
#
# COMPACT_ATOMS: atom_id res chain seq x y z
N MET A 1 2.60 -31.09 -4.83
CA MET A 1 2.36 -30.63 -3.44
C MET A 1 2.61 -29.14 -3.43
N ARG A 2 1.56 -28.31 -3.39
CA ARG A 2 1.64 -26.85 -3.55
C ARG A 2 1.78 -26.22 -2.15
N THR A 3 2.93 -25.64 -1.86
CA THR A 3 3.13 -24.85 -0.63
C THR A 3 2.88 -23.39 -0.98
N THR A 4 1.64 -22.94 -0.87
CA THR A 4 1.30 -21.51 -0.84
C THR A 4 1.42 -21.04 0.60
N CYS A 5 2.51 -20.35 0.92
CA CYS A 5 2.65 -19.60 2.17
C CYS A 5 2.07 -18.21 1.95
N THR A 6 0.81 -18.01 2.30
CA THR A 6 0.21 -16.68 2.42
C THR A 6 0.74 -16.04 3.71
N ALA A 7 1.62 -15.04 3.60
CA ALA A 7 1.93 -14.16 4.72
C ALA A 7 0.75 -13.19 4.89
N ALA A 8 -0.20 -13.55 5.75
CA ALA A 8 -1.23 -12.62 6.18
C ALA A 8 -0.65 -11.76 7.32
N ALA A 9 -0.49 -10.47 7.09
CA ALA A 9 -0.42 -9.52 8.19
C ALA A 9 -1.81 -9.52 8.87
N VAL A 10 -1.94 -10.24 9.98
CA VAL A 10 -3.17 -10.24 10.76
C VAL A 10 -3.18 -8.96 11.59
N ILE A 11 -3.94 -7.96 11.15
CA ILE A 11 -4.29 -6.82 12.00
C ILE A 11 -5.23 -7.36 13.09
N THR A 12 -4.70 -7.57 14.30
CA THR A 12 -5.52 -8.04 15.42
C THR A 12 -6.40 -6.91 15.94
N ARG A 13 -7.61 -7.26 16.41
CA ARG A 13 -8.63 -6.35 16.96
C ARG A 13 -8.13 -5.51 18.16
N THR A 14 -7.01 -5.88 18.77
CA THR A 14 -6.45 -5.28 19.98
C THR A 14 -5.34 -4.26 19.71
N GLY A 15 -5.03 -3.94 18.45
CA GLY A 15 -4.01 -2.95 18.11
C GLY A 15 -2.57 -3.48 18.12
N GLU A 16 -2.34 -4.74 18.51
CA GLU A 16 -1.01 -5.35 18.52
C GLU A 16 -0.70 -5.99 17.15
N VAL A 17 0.16 -5.34 16.37
CA VAL A 17 0.77 -5.94 15.17
C VAL A 17 1.89 -6.87 15.63
N ALA A 18 1.57 -8.16 15.78
CA ALA A 18 2.58 -9.19 15.99
C ALA A 18 3.32 -9.44 14.65
N ALA A 19 4.34 -8.63 14.38
CA ALA A 19 5.20 -8.79 13.21
C ALA A 19 6.09 -10.03 13.38
N ARG A 20 5.61 -11.19 12.92
CA ARG A 20 6.48 -12.36 12.74
C ARG A 20 7.22 -12.20 11.42
N PHE A 21 8.43 -11.67 11.49
CA PHE A 21 9.36 -11.54 10.37
C PHE A 21 9.71 -12.92 9.81
N ALA A 22 9.01 -13.34 8.77
CA ALA A 22 9.58 -14.28 7.80
C ALA A 22 10.26 -13.43 6.72
N PRO A 23 11.52 -13.71 6.33
CA PRO A 23 12.06 -13.13 5.12
C PRO A 23 11.11 -13.49 3.99
N TYR A 24 10.63 -12.49 3.23
CA TYR A 24 9.80 -12.70 2.05
C TYR A 24 10.55 -13.68 1.15
N ALA A 25 10.14 -14.95 1.18
CA ALA A 25 10.65 -15.95 0.25
C ALA A 25 10.44 -15.37 -1.14
N THR A 26 11.42 -15.47 -2.03
CA THR A 26 11.33 -14.92 -3.38
C THR A 26 10.12 -15.53 -4.09
N HIS A 27 9.00 -14.81 -4.09
CA HIS A 27 7.84 -15.20 -4.86
C HIS A 27 8.26 -15.09 -6.32
N ARG A 28 7.89 -16.07 -7.15
CA ARG A 28 8.05 -15.92 -8.59
C ARG A 28 7.16 -14.76 -8.99
N ARG A 29 7.76 -13.59 -9.25
CA ARG A 29 7.04 -12.41 -9.75
C ARG A 29 6.16 -12.83 -10.92
N GLY A 30 4.95 -12.31 -10.95
CA GLY A 30 4.00 -12.46 -12.03
C GLY A 30 4.54 -11.86 -13.33
N SER A 31 3.78 -12.04 -14.41
CA SER A 31 4.11 -11.47 -15.72
C SER A 31 4.19 -9.94 -15.70
N SER A 32 3.51 -9.29 -14.75
CA SER A 32 3.56 -7.84 -14.52
C SER A 32 4.83 -7.34 -13.81
N GLY A 33 5.62 -8.24 -13.20
CA GLY A 33 6.71 -7.88 -12.30
C GLY A 33 6.28 -7.63 -10.85
N LEU A 34 4.98 -7.71 -10.54
CA LEU A 34 4.44 -7.70 -9.18
C LEU A 34 4.27 -9.13 -8.63
N ALA A 35 4.03 -9.29 -7.34
CA ALA A 35 3.80 -10.59 -6.70
C ALA A 35 2.50 -11.24 -7.19
N LEU A 36 1.47 -10.44 -7.49
CA LEU A 36 0.18 -10.91 -8.00
C LEU A 36 -0.20 -10.18 -9.30
N ASP A 37 -0.53 -10.95 -10.33
CA ASP A 37 -1.15 -10.43 -11.55
C ASP A 37 -2.66 -10.21 -11.32
N LEU A 38 -3.00 -9.17 -10.54
CA LEU A 38 -4.38 -8.82 -10.23
C LEU A 38 -5.03 -8.09 -11.41
N PRO A 39 -6.09 -8.63 -12.01
CA PRO A 39 -6.76 -7.94 -13.10
C PRO A 39 -7.69 -6.85 -12.56
N GLY A 40 -7.66 -5.64 -13.13
CA GLY A 40 -8.53 -4.53 -12.68
C GLY A 40 -10.02 -4.87 -12.63
N ARG A 41 -10.52 -5.70 -13.56
CA ARG A 41 -11.91 -6.23 -13.52
C ARG A 41 -12.26 -6.94 -12.21
N LEU A 42 -11.29 -7.54 -11.50
CA LEU A 42 -11.53 -8.15 -10.20
C LEU A 42 -11.77 -7.07 -9.15
N LEU A 43 -10.90 -6.08 -9.06
CA LEU A 43 -11.08 -4.95 -8.13
C LEU A 43 -12.38 -4.21 -8.40
N GLU A 44 -12.73 -4.00 -9.67
CA GLU A 44 -14.00 -3.36 -10.06
C GLU A 44 -15.22 -4.16 -9.61
N ARG A 45 -15.13 -5.49 -9.58
CA ARG A 45 -16.22 -6.35 -9.08
C ARG A 45 -16.34 -6.30 -7.56
N GLU A 46 -15.23 -6.23 -6.85
CA GLU A 46 -15.22 -6.25 -5.38
C GLU A 46 -15.60 -4.88 -4.80
N PHE A 47 -15.04 -3.80 -5.33
CA PHE A 47 -15.21 -2.45 -4.78
C PHE A 47 -16.17 -1.58 -5.59
N GLY A 48 -16.46 -1.93 -6.83
CA GLY A 48 -17.15 -1.07 -7.79
C GLY A 48 -16.18 -0.15 -8.53
N ARG A 49 -16.55 0.20 -9.78
CA ARG A 49 -15.71 1.02 -10.67
C ARG A 49 -15.39 2.42 -10.15
N GLY A 50 -16.34 3.05 -9.45
CA GLY A 50 -16.17 4.40 -8.90
C GLY A 50 -15.32 4.48 -7.64
N ARG A 51 -14.78 3.34 -7.17
CA ARG A 51 -13.96 3.25 -5.95
C ARG A 51 -12.54 2.79 -6.24
N LEU A 52 -12.11 2.82 -7.50
CA LEU A 52 -10.71 2.56 -7.87
C LEU A 52 -10.09 3.87 -8.31
N ILE A 53 -9.11 4.34 -7.55
CA ILE A 53 -8.36 5.55 -7.87
C ILE A 53 -7.19 5.14 -8.74
N ARG A 54 -7.18 5.71 -9.95
CA ARG A 54 -6.06 5.63 -10.88
C ARG A 54 -5.33 6.97 -10.84
N PHE A 55 -4.02 6.90 -11.04
CA PHE A 55 -3.15 8.05 -11.07
C PHE A 55 -2.59 8.21 -12.47
N GLU A 56 -2.38 9.44 -12.90
CA GLU A 56 -1.65 9.74 -14.12
C GLU A 56 -0.14 9.79 -13.82
N GLU A 57 0.68 9.62 -14.85
CA GLU A 57 2.15 9.65 -14.70
C GLU A 57 2.67 10.97 -14.10
N VAL A 58 1.92 12.07 -14.29
CA VAL A 58 2.23 13.40 -13.72
C VAL A 58 1.94 13.48 -12.23
N ASP A 59 1.08 12.61 -11.70
CA ASP A 59 0.73 12.57 -10.28
C ASP A 59 1.78 11.83 -9.45
N PHE A 60 2.72 11.14 -10.10
CA PHE A 60 3.77 10.39 -9.42
C PHE A 60 4.95 11.28 -9.02
N PRO A 61 5.44 11.14 -7.78
CA PRO A 61 6.66 11.82 -7.38
C PRO A 61 7.85 11.21 -8.13
N PRO A 62 8.93 11.98 -8.37
CA PRO A 62 10.12 11.48 -9.08
C PRO A 62 10.79 10.27 -8.43
N THR A 63 10.50 10.03 -7.14
CA THR A 63 11.02 8.90 -6.37
C THR A 63 10.29 7.59 -6.65
N LEU A 64 9.13 7.61 -7.31
CA LEU A 64 8.44 6.42 -7.77
C LEU A 64 9.07 5.92 -9.08
N THR A 65 10.17 5.19 -8.96
CA THR A 65 10.90 4.61 -10.11
C THR A 65 10.52 3.15 -10.38
N HIS A 66 9.77 2.51 -9.47
CA HIS A 66 9.37 1.11 -9.62
C HIS A 66 8.27 0.96 -10.69
N GLU A 67 8.69 0.68 -11.93
CA GLU A 67 7.85 0.55 -13.12
C GLU A 67 6.60 -0.34 -12.94
N PRO A 68 6.67 -1.54 -12.32
CA PRO A 68 5.48 -2.36 -12.10
C PRO A 68 4.42 -1.67 -11.24
N THR A 69 4.83 -0.87 -10.24
CA THR A 69 3.91 -0.15 -9.38
C THR A 69 3.25 1.01 -10.11
N ARG A 70 4.01 1.79 -10.89
CA ARG A 70 3.47 2.88 -11.74
C ARG A 70 2.38 2.37 -12.68
N ARG A 71 2.67 1.25 -13.37
CA ARG A 71 1.70 0.60 -14.25
C ARG A 71 0.45 0.16 -13.52
N PHE A 72 0.59 -0.44 -12.34
CA PHE A 72 -0.57 -0.86 -11.56
C PHE A 72 -1.44 0.33 -11.16
N LEU A 73 -0.84 1.41 -10.64
CA LEU A 73 -1.55 2.61 -10.22
C LEU A 73 -2.22 3.35 -11.40
N THR A 74 -1.63 3.28 -12.59
CA THR A 74 -2.17 3.91 -13.80
C THR A 74 -3.28 3.08 -14.45
N GLU A 75 -3.03 1.79 -14.69
CA GLU A 75 -3.95 0.93 -15.45
C GLU A 75 -5.05 0.32 -14.58
N THR A 76 -4.69 -0.15 -13.39
CA THR A 76 -5.56 -0.92 -12.50
C THR A 76 -6.18 -0.04 -11.42
N GLY A 77 -5.38 0.82 -10.81
CA GLY A 77 -5.78 1.68 -9.70
C GLY A 77 -5.81 0.95 -8.35
N LEU A 78 -5.87 1.73 -7.28
CA LEU A 78 -5.97 1.24 -5.91
C LEU A 78 -7.41 1.43 -5.40
N PRO A 79 -7.95 0.49 -4.60
CA PRO A 79 -9.26 0.69 -4.00
C PRO A 79 -9.26 1.81 -2.95
N ASP A 80 -10.23 2.71 -3.07
CA ASP A 80 -10.57 3.71 -2.07
C ASP A 80 -11.84 3.28 -1.30
N ASP A 81 -11.61 2.80 -0.08
CA ASP A 81 -12.67 2.46 0.86
C ASP A 81 -12.36 3.04 2.23
N PRO A 82 -13.02 4.12 2.69
CA PRO A 82 -12.70 4.78 3.97
C PRO A 82 -12.73 3.87 5.21
N ARG A 83 -13.37 2.70 5.12
CA ARG A 83 -13.36 1.68 6.18
C ARG A 83 -12.05 0.88 6.25
N LEU A 84 -11.25 0.92 5.18
CA LEU A 84 -10.02 0.14 4.98
C LEU A 84 -8.83 1.03 4.65
N LEU A 85 -8.96 1.89 3.64
CA LEU A 85 -7.97 2.82 3.12
C LEU A 85 -8.71 4.01 2.49
N ALA A 86 -8.54 5.19 3.06
CA ALA A 86 -8.98 6.46 2.48
C ALA A 86 -7.79 7.12 1.77
N GLN A 87 -7.88 7.32 0.46
CA GLN A 87 -6.82 7.97 -0.31
C GLN A 87 -7.02 9.49 -0.41
N ASP A 88 -5.92 10.25 -0.37
CA ASP A 88 -5.94 11.71 -0.52
C ASP A 88 -5.94 12.08 -2.01
N THR A 89 -7.11 12.04 -2.65
CA THR A 89 -7.24 12.18 -4.11
C THR A 89 -7.22 13.63 -4.62
N ASP A 90 -7.27 14.61 -3.73
CA ASP A 90 -7.23 16.04 -4.10
C ASP A 90 -5.81 16.54 -4.41
N ILE A 91 -4.79 15.72 -4.16
CA ILE A 91 -3.38 16.06 -4.35
C ILE A 91 -2.65 14.94 -5.12
N PRO A 92 -1.59 15.28 -5.89
CA PRO A 92 -0.65 14.28 -6.40
C PRO A 92 -0.10 13.41 -5.27
N LEU A 93 0.32 12.18 -5.57
CA LEU A 93 0.83 11.23 -4.56
C LEU A 93 2.05 11.82 -3.84
N PRO A 94 1.92 12.29 -2.59
CA PRO A 94 3.03 12.95 -1.93
C PRO A 94 3.97 11.93 -1.32
N THR A 95 5.25 12.25 -1.28
CA THR A 95 6.16 11.56 -0.36
C THR A 95 5.79 11.88 1.08
N LEU A 96 6.18 11.04 2.03
CA LEU A 96 5.88 11.23 3.45
C LEU A 96 6.51 12.53 3.97
N ALA A 97 7.70 12.88 3.45
CA ALA A 97 8.34 14.15 3.75
C ALA A 97 7.53 15.36 3.23
N GLU A 98 6.95 15.27 2.03
CA GLU A 98 6.10 16.34 1.48
C GLU A 98 4.77 16.43 2.25
N HIS A 99 4.15 15.29 2.58
CA HIS A 99 2.90 15.24 3.33
C HIS A 99 3.01 15.89 4.72
N HIS A 100 4.18 15.80 5.36
CA HIS A 100 4.44 16.40 6.68
C HIS A 100 5.29 17.69 6.64
N ALA A 101 5.45 18.32 5.47
CA ALA A 101 6.27 19.52 5.34
C ALA A 101 5.78 20.68 6.25
N ASP A 102 4.46 20.78 6.47
CA ASP A 102 3.83 21.81 7.30
C ASP A 102 3.71 21.41 8.79
N ASP A 103 4.10 20.18 9.15
CA ASP A 103 4.11 19.70 10.54
C ASP A 103 5.50 19.15 10.94
N PRO A 104 6.45 20.04 11.24
CA PRO A 104 7.82 19.66 11.59
C PRO A 104 7.92 18.98 12.97
N ALA A 105 6.85 18.96 13.77
CA ALA A 105 6.83 18.27 15.06
C ALA A 105 6.67 16.75 14.91
N THR A 106 6.20 16.28 13.74
CA THR A 106 6.09 14.86 13.45
C THR A 106 7.48 14.25 13.24
N GLU A 107 7.80 13.22 14.03
CA GLU A 107 9.02 12.43 13.86
C GLU A 107 8.89 11.51 12.64
N LEU A 108 9.67 11.79 11.60
CA LEU A 108 9.66 11.03 10.35
C LEU A 108 10.71 9.92 10.34
N PRO A 109 10.38 8.76 9.75
CA PRO A 109 11.34 7.69 9.60
C PRO A 109 12.47 8.06 8.61
N PRO A 110 13.63 7.38 8.68
CA PRO A 110 14.66 7.53 7.67
C PRO A 110 14.10 7.30 6.26
N ARG A 111 14.62 8.06 5.29
CA ARG A 111 14.19 8.00 3.88
C ARG A 111 12.72 8.37 3.64
N ALA A 112 12.10 9.19 4.50
CA ALA A 112 10.73 9.69 4.29
C ALA A 112 10.49 10.33 2.90
N ALA A 113 11.51 10.91 2.26
CA ALA A 113 11.43 11.44 0.89
C ALA A 113 11.28 10.35 -0.20
N HIS A 114 11.54 9.08 0.12
CA HIS A 114 11.37 7.95 -0.80
C HIS A 114 10.14 7.09 -0.48
N LEU A 115 9.49 7.36 0.65
CA LEU A 115 8.29 6.68 1.10
C LEU A 115 7.09 7.49 0.65
N ILE A 116 6.22 6.93 -0.17
CA ILE A 116 5.06 7.60 -0.75
C ILE A 116 3.84 7.31 0.11
N HIS A 117 3.12 8.36 0.48
CA HIS A 117 1.90 8.27 1.26
C HIS A 117 0.76 7.77 0.37
N LEU A 118 0.20 6.60 0.69
CA LEU A 118 -0.90 6.02 -0.11
C LEU A 118 -2.29 6.38 0.42
N GLY A 119 -2.38 6.98 1.61
CA GLY A 119 -3.63 7.33 2.28
C GLY A 119 -3.63 6.93 3.76
N THR A 120 -4.81 6.93 4.36
CA THR A 120 -4.99 6.62 5.79
C THR A 120 -5.83 5.36 6.00
N MET A 121 -5.36 4.48 6.88
CA MET A 121 -6.09 3.30 7.36
C MET A 121 -6.62 3.51 8.79
N PRO A 122 -7.64 2.73 9.22
CA PRO A 122 -8.17 2.82 10.57
C PRO A 122 -7.11 2.73 11.67
N GLY A 123 -7.27 3.54 12.72
CA GLY A 123 -6.30 3.65 13.81
C GLY A 123 -5.12 4.57 13.51
N ALA A 124 -5.27 5.53 12.59
CA ALA A 124 -4.25 6.50 12.19
C ALA A 124 -2.96 5.83 11.69
N ARG A 125 -3.12 4.75 10.92
CA ARG A 125 -2.00 4.01 10.34
C ARG A 125 -1.90 4.35 8.87
N THR A 126 -0.69 4.48 8.37
CA THR A 126 -0.45 4.94 7.01
C THR A 126 0.33 3.88 6.24
N PRO A 127 -0.25 3.29 5.19
CA PRO A 127 0.51 2.48 4.25
C PRO A 127 1.43 3.40 3.44
N LEU A 128 2.71 3.05 3.43
CA LEU A 128 3.76 3.74 2.71
C LEU A 128 4.30 2.84 1.61
N LEU A 129 4.53 3.41 0.44
CA LEU A 129 5.18 2.73 -0.69
C LEU A 129 6.64 3.19 -0.81
N ASP A 130 7.61 2.29 -0.75
CA ASP A 130 8.96 2.62 -1.20
C ASP A 130 8.98 2.74 -2.72
N GLY A 131 9.19 3.96 -3.22
CA GLY A 131 9.11 4.25 -4.64
C GLY A 131 10.18 3.56 -5.50
N ALA A 132 11.29 3.13 -4.90
CA ALA A 132 12.38 2.46 -5.61
C ALA A 132 12.17 0.96 -5.71
N THR A 133 11.69 0.31 -4.63
CA THR A 133 11.54 -1.15 -4.56
C THR A 133 10.13 -1.64 -4.84
N GLY A 134 9.12 -0.79 -4.69
CA GLY A 134 7.71 -1.16 -4.77
C GLY A 134 7.16 -1.78 -3.47
N GLU A 135 7.97 -1.92 -2.43
CA GLU A 135 7.56 -2.53 -1.15
C GLU A 135 6.56 -1.64 -0.40
N ILE A 136 5.63 -2.28 0.31
CA ILE A 136 4.63 -1.57 1.12
C ILE A 136 4.97 -1.76 2.60
N HIS A 137 5.08 -0.65 3.29
CA HIS A 137 5.25 -0.58 4.72
C HIS A 137 4.02 0.02 5.40
N LEU A 138 3.95 -0.15 6.71
CA LEU A 138 2.96 0.45 7.59
C LEU A 138 3.70 1.36 8.55
N TRP A 139 3.29 2.62 8.59
CA TRP A 139 3.80 3.60 9.52
C TRP A 139 2.71 4.03 10.51
N SER A 140 3.12 4.26 11.74
CA SER A 140 2.29 4.80 12.81
C SER A 140 2.95 6.07 13.34
N PRO A 141 2.33 7.25 13.17
CA PRO A 141 2.88 8.52 13.68
C PRO A 141 3.18 8.46 15.17
N SER A 142 2.32 7.80 15.95
CA SER A 142 2.45 7.66 17.41
C SER A 142 3.66 6.83 17.88
N GLN A 143 4.23 5.99 17.01
CA GLN A 143 5.37 5.15 17.35
C GLN A 143 6.62 5.53 16.57
N ALA A 144 6.51 6.42 15.58
CA ALA A 144 7.57 6.77 14.63
C ALA A 144 8.26 5.56 13.96
N THR A 145 7.60 4.39 13.95
CA THR A 145 8.16 3.13 13.42
C THR A 145 7.51 2.73 12.11
N VAL A 146 8.34 2.18 11.21
CA VAL A 146 7.93 1.62 9.92
C VAL A 146 8.07 0.12 9.98
N HIS A 147 7.01 -0.60 9.64
CA HIS A 147 6.98 -2.05 9.62
C HIS A 147 6.66 -2.56 8.21
N PRO A 148 7.33 -3.60 7.69
CA PRO A 148 6.91 -4.24 6.45
C PRO A 148 5.45 -4.70 6.54
N LEU A 149 4.65 -4.39 5.52
CA LEU A 149 3.23 -4.73 5.46
C LEU A 149 2.96 -5.73 4.33
N ASN A 150 3.38 -5.38 3.12
CA ASN A 150 3.03 -6.08 1.90
C ASN A 150 4.22 -6.04 0.93
N GLU A 151 4.43 -7.11 0.16
CA GLU A 151 5.57 -7.23 -0.77
C GLU A 151 5.52 -6.16 -1.87
N ASP A 152 4.31 -5.83 -2.33
CA ASP A 152 4.05 -4.72 -3.24
C ASP A 152 2.57 -4.30 -3.26
N ILE A 153 2.27 -3.31 -4.10
CA ILE A 153 0.93 -2.75 -4.30
C ILE A 153 -0.12 -3.79 -4.69
N SER A 154 0.25 -4.86 -5.42
CA SER A 154 -0.68 -5.92 -5.80
C SER A 154 -1.08 -6.75 -4.58
N THR A 155 -0.14 -7.05 -3.69
CA THR A 155 -0.44 -7.77 -2.46
C THR A 155 -1.25 -6.91 -1.49
N LEU A 156 -1.02 -5.59 -1.45
CA LEU A 156 -1.85 -4.65 -0.69
C LEU A 156 -3.30 -4.67 -1.22
N ALA A 157 -3.49 -4.49 -2.53
CA ALA A 157 -4.82 -4.53 -3.14
C ALA A 157 -5.54 -5.86 -2.88
N HIS A 158 -4.81 -6.99 -2.91
CA HIS A 158 -5.38 -8.29 -2.54
C HIS A 158 -5.82 -8.35 -1.07
N SER A 159 -4.99 -7.87 -0.13
CA SER A 159 -5.36 -7.77 1.28
C SER A 159 -6.63 -6.94 1.48
N LEU A 160 -6.77 -5.82 0.76
CA LEU A 160 -7.97 -4.99 0.81
C LEU A 160 -9.22 -5.76 0.36
N ILE A 161 -9.14 -6.60 -0.69
CA ILE A 161 -10.27 -7.47 -1.10
C ILE A 161 -10.68 -8.39 0.05
N LEU A 162 -9.71 -9.04 0.70
CA LEU A 162 -9.99 -9.97 1.79
C LEU A 162 -10.66 -9.27 2.98
N LEU A 163 -10.18 -8.07 3.33
CA LEU A 163 -10.75 -7.27 4.40
C LEU A 163 -12.15 -6.74 4.04
N HIS A 164 -12.34 -6.28 2.80
CA HIS A 164 -13.64 -5.81 2.31
C HIS A 164 -14.72 -6.89 2.45
N ARG A 165 -14.39 -8.13 2.08
CA ARG A 165 -15.26 -9.29 2.23
C ARG A 165 -15.52 -9.72 3.68
N ALA A 166 -14.63 -9.36 4.61
CA ALA A 166 -14.77 -9.71 6.03
C ALA A 166 -15.61 -8.67 6.80
N ILE A 167 -15.68 -7.44 6.30
CA ILE A 167 -16.39 -6.31 6.93
C ILE A 167 -17.76 -6.04 6.28
N GLY A 168 -17.93 -6.43 5.00
CA GLY A 168 -19.21 -6.40 4.28
C GLY A 168 -20.09 -7.60 4.60
#